data_AF-A0A7W1E286-F1
#
_entry.id   AF-A0A7W1E286-F1
#
_cell.length_a   1.000
_cell.length_b   1.000
_cell.length_c   1.000
_cell.angle_alpha   90.00
_cell.angle_beta   90.00
_cell.angle_gamma   90.00
#
_symmetry.space_group_name_H-M   'P 1'
#
loop_
_entity.id
_entity.type
_entity.pdbx_description
1 polymer ?
#
loop_
_entity_poly.entity_id
_entity_poly.type
_entity_poly.pdbx_seq_one_letter_code
_entity_poly.pdbx_strand_id
1 'polypeptide(L)'
;MLPALAPLTRWRTCCSRAAVSTPCTSSPTRSPCTCPTAPPPTAWPRRWSRCSSITAKESRPLCNVGAVAVAATDPWAAVLERLDDAAKLTGIDPDIHRVLRIPKRVLEVSIPVRMDDGRVEVFTGWRVHHNTARGPAKGGIRFHPLLEVNDVIALSANMTFKTAVANLPFGGSKGGVRCDPTAMSIHELERVTRRYTVEIAPLLGPDLDVPAPDVNTDGRVMAWLMDTLSMIRGGELL
;
A
#
# COMPACT_ATOMS: atom_id res chain seq x y z
N MET A 1 -16.95 -42.99 -40.99
CA MET A 1 -16.30 -42.09 -41.96
C MET A 1 -15.53 -41.03 -41.18
N LEU A 2 -14.24 -41.30 -40.96
CA LEU A 2 -13.16 -40.30 -40.87
C LEU A 2 -12.91 -39.74 -42.29
N PRO A 3 -12.31 -38.56 -42.48
CA PRO A 3 -10.89 -38.29 -42.14
C PRO A 3 -10.68 -36.98 -41.36
N ALA A 4 -9.70 -36.84 -40.44
CA ALA A 4 -8.23 -37.05 -40.53
C ALA A 4 -7.60 -36.00 -41.48
N LEU A 5 -6.51 -35.26 -41.24
CA LEU A 5 -5.21 -35.47 -40.58
C LEU A 5 -4.61 -34.05 -40.35
N ALA A 6 -4.12 -33.65 -39.18
CA ALA A 6 -2.84 -33.99 -38.52
C ALA A 6 -1.68 -33.00 -38.83
N PRO A 7 -0.70 -32.87 -37.91
CA PRO A 7 0.14 -31.67 -37.69
C PRO A 7 1.64 -31.91 -37.97
N LEU A 8 2.48 -30.86 -37.90
CA LEU A 8 3.95 -30.96 -37.82
C LEU A 8 4.47 -29.88 -36.85
N THR A 9 4.84 -30.20 -35.60
CA THR A 9 6.12 -30.73 -35.06
C THR A 9 7.35 -29.83 -35.17
N ARG A 10 7.88 -29.50 -33.97
CA ARG A 10 9.29 -29.28 -33.57
C ARG A 10 9.96 -28.07 -34.24
N TRP A 11 10.79 -27.27 -33.55
CA TRP A 11 12.08 -27.65 -32.98
C TRP A 11 12.40 -26.87 -31.69
N ARG A 12 13.10 -27.55 -30.80
CA ARG A 12 13.66 -27.05 -29.53
C ARG A 12 14.96 -26.27 -29.77
N THR A 13 15.22 -25.32 -28.88
CA THR A 13 16.52 -24.92 -28.29
C THR A 13 17.76 -24.83 -29.18
N CYS A 14 18.40 -23.65 -29.19
CA CYS A 14 19.83 -23.58 -28.96
C CYS A 14 20.23 -22.27 -28.27
N CYS A 15 20.77 -22.43 -27.07
CA CYS A 15 21.51 -21.47 -26.30
C CYS A 15 22.90 -21.33 -26.92
N SER A 16 23.41 -20.13 -27.25
CA SER A 16 24.83 -19.75 -27.09
C SER A 16 25.21 -18.44 -27.81
N ARG A 17 25.77 -17.53 -27.01
CA ARG A 17 26.94 -16.66 -27.26
C ARG A 17 27.25 -16.17 -28.69
N ALA A 18 27.25 -14.84 -28.76
CA ALA A 18 28.36 -13.98 -29.21
C ALA A 18 28.76 -13.98 -30.70
N ALA A 19 28.76 -12.74 -31.23
CA ALA A 19 29.43 -12.26 -32.44
C ALA A 19 28.91 -12.87 -33.75
N VAL A 20 28.59 -12.12 -34.81
CA VAL A 20 29.52 -11.33 -35.60
C VAL A 20 28.72 -10.33 -36.46
N SER A 21 29.35 -9.19 -36.68
CA SER A 21 28.97 -8.01 -37.46
C SER A 21 28.53 -8.24 -38.92
N THR A 22 27.69 -7.30 -39.38
CA THR A 22 27.36 -6.94 -40.78
C THR A 22 28.59 -6.63 -41.66
N PRO A 23 28.40 -6.53 -42.98
CA PRO A 23 29.09 -5.48 -43.73
C PRO A 23 28.17 -4.64 -44.63
N CYS A 24 28.29 -3.32 -44.45
CA CYS A 24 27.82 -2.27 -45.35
C CYS A 24 28.66 -2.19 -46.63
N THR A 25 28.00 -1.77 -47.71
CA THR A 25 28.52 -1.46 -49.05
C THR A 25 29.55 -0.32 -49.08
N SER A 26 30.60 -0.51 -49.90
CA SER A 26 31.71 0.38 -50.25
C SER A 26 31.30 1.63 -51.04
N SER A 27 31.97 2.80 -50.89
CA SER A 27 33.06 3.38 -51.72
C SER A 27 33.51 4.77 -51.14
N PRO A 28 34.58 5.47 -51.60
CA PRO A 28 35.98 5.26 -51.19
C PRO A 28 36.75 6.56 -50.83
N THR A 29 37.63 6.55 -49.82
CA THR A 29 39.06 6.98 -49.88
C THR A 29 39.74 6.98 -48.50
N ARG A 30 40.69 6.05 -48.34
CA ARG A 30 41.91 6.01 -47.48
C ARG A 30 41.85 6.21 -45.95
N SER A 31 42.24 5.12 -45.28
CA SER A 31 43.03 4.95 -44.03
C SER A 31 42.26 4.55 -42.75
N PRO A 32 42.82 3.62 -41.94
CA PRO A 32 42.05 2.69 -41.11
C PRO A 32 41.58 3.25 -39.77
N CYS A 33 40.44 2.73 -39.32
CA CYS A 33 39.85 2.97 -38.01
C CYS A 33 40.81 2.55 -36.88
N THR A 34 41.16 3.48 -36.01
CA THR A 34 41.76 3.21 -34.70
C THR A 34 40.67 3.27 -33.63
N CYS A 35 40.51 2.18 -32.87
CA CYS A 35 39.66 2.12 -31.69
C CYS A 35 40.25 3.02 -30.57
N PRO A 36 39.45 3.82 -29.85
CA PRO A 36 39.96 4.51 -28.67
C PRO A 36 40.18 3.51 -27.53
N THR A 37 41.45 3.26 -27.22
CA THR A 37 41.89 2.63 -25.97
C THR A 37 41.70 3.56 -24.78
N ALA A 38 41.23 3.02 -23.66
CA ALA A 38 41.11 3.72 -22.37
C ALA A 38 42.48 4.26 -21.88
N PRO A 39 42.53 5.45 -21.25
CA PRO A 39 43.78 5.98 -20.71
C PRO A 39 44.17 5.33 -19.37
N PRO A 40 45.47 5.08 -19.12
CA PRO A 40 46.00 4.58 -17.84
C PRO A 40 46.08 5.68 -16.76
N PRO A 41 46.18 5.30 -15.47
CA PRO A 41 46.12 6.25 -14.36
C PRO A 41 47.46 6.98 -14.15
N THR A 42 47.48 8.29 -14.35
CA THR A 42 48.64 9.14 -14.02
C THR A 42 48.45 9.87 -12.69
N ALA A 43 49.20 9.37 -11.69
CA ALA A 43 49.92 10.04 -10.61
C ALA A 43 49.49 11.48 -10.20
N TRP A 44 49.09 11.60 -8.94
CA TRP A 44 49.16 12.84 -8.15
C TRP A 44 50.42 12.83 -7.26
N PRO A 45 51.06 13.98 -7.00
CA PRO A 45 52.38 14.02 -6.40
C PRO A 45 52.36 13.77 -4.88
N ARG A 46 53.39 13.05 -4.44
CA ARG A 46 53.78 12.84 -3.04
C ARG A 46 54.27 14.15 -2.42
N ARG A 47 53.73 14.55 -1.26
CA ARG A 47 54.52 15.01 -0.09
C ARG A 47 53.61 15.26 1.12
N TRP A 48 53.63 14.36 2.09
CA TRP A 48 53.87 14.66 3.50
C TRP A 48 54.13 13.35 4.22
N SER A 49 55.39 13.16 4.58
CA SER A 49 55.87 12.01 5.29
C SER A 49 55.75 12.28 6.79
N ARG A 50 55.27 11.25 7.50
CA ARG A 50 55.74 10.85 8.84
C ARG A 50 55.35 11.78 10.00
N CYS A 51 54.38 11.33 10.81
CA CYS A 51 54.65 11.21 12.24
C CYS A 51 53.88 10.04 12.84
N SER A 52 54.57 9.39 13.74
CA SER A 52 54.39 8.09 14.34
C SER A 52 53.44 8.10 15.54
N SER A 53 52.79 6.95 15.75
CA SER A 53 52.42 6.39 17.06
C SER A 53 51.74 7.33 18.08
N ILE A 54 50.40 7.28 18.14
CA ILE A 54 49.64 7.56 19.36
C ILE A 54 48.57 6.47 19.54
N THR A 55 48.95 5.51 20.38
CA THR A 55 48.17 4.78 21.39
C THR A 55 46.65 4.60 21.24
N ALA A 56 46.30 3.32 21.25
CA ALA A 56 45.09 2.69 21.79
C ALA A 56 44.09 3.59 22.53
N LYS A 57 42.85 3.55 22.05
CA LYS A 57 41.69 3.42 22.93
C LYS A 57 40.70 2.45 22.29
N GLU A 58 40.70 1.25 22.82
CA GLU A 58 39.74 0.21 22.55
C GLU A 58 38.35 0.67 23.04
N SER A 59 37.55 1.18 22.11
CA SER A 59 36.11 1.31 22.32
C SER A 59 35.47 0.01 21.85
N ARG A 60 35.10 -0.82 22.84
CA ARG A 60 34.25 -2.02 22.72
C ARG A 60 33.24 -1.89 21.57
N PRO A 61 33.01 -2.94 20.77
CA PRO A 61 31.89 -2.92 19.85
C PRO A 61 30.63 -2.95 20.71
N LEU A 62 30.02 -1.79 20.93
CA LEU A 62 28.61 -1.76 21.27
C LEU A 62 27.93 -2.52 20.15
N CYS A 63 27.28 -3.62 20.54
CA CYS A 63 26.47 -4.44 19.67
C CYS A 63 25.75 -3.50 18.71
N ASN A 64 26.15 -3.58 17.44
CA ASN A 64 25.48 -2.89 16.36
C ASN A 64 24.13 -3.60 16.28
N VAL A 65 23.19 -3.20 17.14
CA VAL A 65 21.77 -3.46 16.95
C VAL A 65 21.52 -2.72 15.66
N GLY A 66 21.67 -3.45 14.56
CA GLY A 66 21.60 -2.90 13.23
C GLY A 66 20.38 -2.00 13.24
N ALA A 67 20.59 -0.73 12.93
CA ALA A 67 19.51 0.11 12.50
C ALA A 67 18.90 -0.67 11.33
N VAL A 68 17.86 -1.45 11.62
CA VAL A 68 17.03 -2.04 10.59
C VAL A 68 16.46 -0.80 9.94
N ALA A 69 17.05 -0.44 8.80
CA ALA A 69 16.43 0.47 7.89
C ALA A 69 15.04 -0.13 7.67
N VAL A 70 14.02 0.50 8.26
CA VAL A 70 12.64 0.21 7.96
C VAL A 70 12.47 0.69 6.54
N ALA A 71 12.92 -0.13 5.58
CA ALA A 71 12.48 -0.01 4.21
C ALA A 71 10.97 0.10 4.31
N ALA A 72 10.39 1.15 3.72
CA ALA A 72 8.97 1.46 3.79
C ALA A 72 8.18 0.22 3.36
N THR A 73 7.87 -0.63 4.32
CA THR A 73 7.27 -1.93 4.09
C THR A 73 5.81 -1.61 3.87
N ASP A 74 5.29 -2.00 2.71
CA ASP A 74 3.87 -1.92 2.43
C ASP A 74 3.11 -2.50 3.64
N PRO A 75 2.28 -1.70 4.35
CA PRO A 75 1.64 -2.16 5.58
C PRO A 75 0.78 -3.39 5.36
N TRP A 76 0.27 -3.56 4.14
CA TRP A 76 -0.47 -4.75 3.76
C TRP A 76 0.41 -6.00 3.68
N ALA A 77 1.57 -5.91 3.03
CA ALA A 77 2.55 -7.01 3.00
C ALA A 77 2.93 -7.48 4.41
N ALA A 78 3.12 -6.55 5.35
CA ALA A 78 3.44 -6.89 6.74
C ALA A 78 2.27 -7.60 7.48
N VAL A 79 1.02 -7.35 7.08
CA VAL A 79 -0.13 -8.11 7.60
C VAL A 79 -0.20 -9.50 6.99
N LEU A 80 0.09 -9.64 5.69
CA LEU A 80 0.12 -10.92 5.00
C LEU A 80 1.21 -11.85 5.57
N GLU A 81 2.40 -11.33 5.87
CA GLU A 81 3.49 -12.09 6.50
C GLU A 81 3.03 -12.67 7.86
N ARG A 82 2.41 -11.84 8.69
CA ARG A 82 1.87 -12.27 9.99
C ARG A 82 0.74 -13.28 9.85
N LEU A 83 -0.10 -13.13 8.83
CA LEU A 83 -1.17 -14.09 8.54
C LEU A 83 -0.60 -15.44 8.11
N ASP A 84 0.43 -15.44 7.26
CA ASP A 84 1.11 -16.68 6.81
C ASP A 84 1.77 -17.41 7.98
N ASP A 85 2.42 -16.68 8.89
CA ASP A 85 3.04 -17.27 10.07
C ASP A 85 2.01 -17.82 11.05
N ALA A 86 0.92 -17.08 11.28
CA ALA A 86 -0.20 -17.58 12.08
C ALA A 86 -0.83 -18.84 11.47
N ALA A 87 -0.96 -18.91 10.14
CA ALA A 87 -1.50 -20.06 9.44
C ALA A 87 -0.65 -21.32 9.64
N LYS A 88 0.68 -21.19 9.60
CA LYS A 88 1.62 -22.29 9.88
C LYS A 88 1.50 -22.82 11.31
N LEU A 89 1.28 -21.93 12.28
CA LEU A 89 1.18 -22.28 13.70
C LEU A 89 -0.15 -22.95 14.06
N THR A 90 -1.25 -22.48 13.44
CA THR A 90 -2.61 -22.91 13.77
C THR A 90 -3.10 -24.08 12.91
N GLY A 91 -2.44 -24.35 11.78
CA GLY A 91 -2.84 -25.42 10.86
C GLY A 91 -4.20 -25.18 10.21
N ILE A 92 -4.55 -23.91 9.93
CA ILE A 92 -5.83 -23.58 9.28
C ILE A 92 -5.93 -24.19 7.88
N ASP A 93 -7.16 -24.44 7.46
CA ASP A 93 -7.45 -24.89 6.10
C ASP A 93 -6.82 -23.93 5.06
N PRO A 94 -6.05 -24.43 4.07
CA PRO A 94 -5.45 -23.62 3.03
C PRO A 94 -6.44 -22.75 2.25
N ASP A 95 -7.69 -23.19 2.09
CA ASP A 95 -8.73 -22.45 1.39
C ASP A 95 -9.22 -21.26 2.23
N ILE A 96 -9.38 -21.45 3.54
CA ILE A 96 -9.70 -20.35 4.46
C ILE A 96 -8.54 -19.33 4.48
N HIS A 97 -7.30 -19.80 4.50
CA HIS A 97 -6.13 -18.94 4.42
C HIS A 97 -6.13 -18.07 3.15
N ARG A 98 -6.45 -18.65 1.98
CA ARG A 98 -6.59 -17.92 0.71
C ARG A 98 -7.67 -16.85 0.78
N VAL A 99 -8.82 -17.15 1.40
CA VAL A 99 -9.92 -16.19 1.58
C VAL A 99 -9.48 -15.02 2.48
N LEU A 100 -8.75 -15.28 3.55
CA LEU A 100 -8.26 -14.24 4.47
C LEU A 100 -7.18 -13.33 3.87
N ARG A 101 -6.54 -13.74 2.78
CA ARG A 101 -5.53 -12.93 2.08
C ARG A 101 -6.12 -11.89 1.14
N ILE A 102 -7.44 -11.89 0.90
CA ILE A 102 -8.10 -10.97 -0.03
C ILE A 102 -9.24 -10.26 0.69
N PRO A 103 -9.28 -8.92 0.70
CA PRO A 103 -10.40 -8.21 1.31
C PRO A 103 -11.69 -8.48 0.52
N LYS A 104 -12.80 -8.70 1.22
CA LYS A 104 -14.13 -8.94 0.63
C LYS A 104 -14.57 -7.81 -0.29
N ARG A 105 -14.28 -6.56 0.05
CA ARG A 105 -14.67 -5.38 -0.74
C ARG A 105 -13.73 -4.20 -0.46
N VAL A 106 -13.36 -3.49 -1.51
CA VAL A 106 -12.69 -2.18 -1.45
C VAL A 106 -13.58 -1.20 -2.21
N LEU A 107 -14.12 -0.20 -1.51
CA LEU A 107 -14.85 0.90 -2.12
C LEU A 107 -13.97 2.13 -2.09
N GLU A 108 -13.63 2.66 -3.27
CA GLU A 108 -12.95 3.94 -3.46
C GLU A 108 -13.96 4.97 -3.97
N VAL A 109 -13.95 6.16 -3.39
CA VAL A 109 -14.92 7.23 -3.68
C VAL A 109 -14.22 8.56 -3.85
N SER A 110 -14.72 9.36 -4.80
CA SER A 110 -14.32 10.76 -4.97
C SER A 110 -15.25 11.68 -4.17
N ILE A 111 -14.67 12.59 -3.39
CA ILE A 111 -15.40 13.46 -2.45
C ILE A 111 -15.17 14.91 -2.89
N PRO A 112 -16.01 15.47 -3.79
CA PRO A 112 -15.92 16.87 -4.18
C PRO A 112 -16.46 17.77 -3.07
N VAL A 113 -15.65 18.73 -2.63
CA VAL A 113 -15.99 19.69 -1.57
C VAL A 113 -15.66 21.10 -2.03
N ARG A 114 -16.62 22.01 -1.86
CA ARG A 114 -16.35 23.45 -1.99
C ARG A 114 -15.66 23.92 -0.72
N MET A 115 -14.45 24.45 -0.85
CA MET A 115 -13.64 25.03 0.23
C MET A 115 -14.13 26.43 0.60
N ASP A 116 -13.58 27.02 1.66
CA ASP A 116 -13.96 28.35 2.16
C ASP A 116 -13.52 29.49 1.24
N ASP A 117 -12.44 29.29 0.47
CA ASP A 117 -11.98 30.23 -0.56
C ASP A 117 -12.83 30.16 -1.86
N GLY A 118 -13.83 29.28 -1.90
CA GLY A 118 -14.71 29.08 -3.04
C GLY A 118 -14.19 28.07 -4.08
N ARG A 119 -12.96 27.55 -3.96
CA ARG A 119 -12.46 26.50 -4.86
C ARG A 119 -13.17 25.18 -4.59
N VAL A 120 -13.23 24.30 -5.58
CA VAL A 120 -13.67 22.91 -5.39
C VAL A 120 -12.44 22.02 -5.36
N GLU A 121 -12.30 21.28 -4.27
CA GLU A 121 -11.25 20.28 -4.08
C GLU A 121 -11.88 18.89 -4.04
N VAL A 122 -11.23 17.91 -4.67
CA VAL A 122 -11.73 16.54 -4.74
C VAL A 122 -10.79 15.65 -3.94
N PHE A 123 -11.30 15.12 -2.83
CA PHE A 123 -10.55 14.18 -1.99
C PHE A 123 -10.86 12.75 -2.38
N THR A 124 -9.90 11.85 -2.16
CA THR A 124 -10.11 10.40 -2.31
C THR A 124 -10.43 9.81 -0.94
N GLY A 125 -11.53 9.05 -0.89
CA GLY A 125 -11.91 8.28 0.29
C GLY A 125 -11.96 6.78 -0.01
N TRP A 126 -11.77 5.98 1.03
CA TRP A 126 -11.89 4.52 0.96
C TRP A 126 -12.76 3.99 2.09
N ARG A 127 -13.54 2.96 1.79
CA ARG A 127 -14.14 2.07 2.78
C ARG A 127 -13.87 0.63 2.38
N VAL A 128 -13.11 -0.07 3.21
CA VAL A 128 -12.69 -1.46 2.98
C VAL A 128 -13.39 -2.37 3.98
N HIS A 129 -13.97 -3.45 3.48
CA HIS A 129 -14.46 -4.57 4.27
C HIS A 129 -13.52 -5.75 4.02
N HIS A 130 -12.78 -6.15 5.05
CA HIS A 130 -11.86 -7.27 4.94
C HIS A 130 -12.62 -8.60 5.02
N ASN A 131 -13.35 -8.82 6.11
CA ASN A 131 -14.11 -10.04 6.33
C ASN A 131 -15.35 -9.74 7.19
N THR A 132 -16.48 -10.36 6.85
CA THR A 132 -17.79 -10.19 7.52
C THR A 132 -18.39 -11.53 7.96
N ALA A 133 -17.60 -12.60 8.08
CA ALA A 133 -18.08 -13.94 8.37
C ALA A 133 -18.64 -14.08 9.79
N ARG A 134 -18.12 -13.31 10.75
CA ARG A 134 -18.57 -13.33 12.16
C ARG A 134 -19.72 -12.38 12.48
N GLY A 135 -20.10 -11.50 11.55
CA GLY A 135 -21.09 -10.45 11.78
C GLY A 135 -20.79 -9.16 11.01
N PRO A 136 -21.44 -8.04 11.38
CA PRO A 136 -21.27 -6.76 10.71
C PRO A 136 -19.83 -6.28 10.77
N ALA A 137 -19.42 -5.51 9.77
CA ALA A 137 -18.07 -4.99 9.70
C ALA A 137 -17.89 -3.87 10.75
N LYS A 138 -16.74 -3.87 11.43
CA LYS A 138 -16.41 -2.83 12.40
C LYS A 138 -15.05 -2.22 12.12
N GLY A 139 -15.03 -0.89 12.07
CA GLY A 139 -13.77 -0.15 12.19
C GLY A 139 -13.84 1.31 11.83
N GLY A 140 -12.81 2.02 12.30
CA GLY A 140 -12.77 3.47 12.30
C GLY A 140 -12.52 4.12 10.95
N ILE A 141 -12.69 5.44 10.92
CA ILE A 141 -12.42 6.32 9.77
C ILE A 141 -11.21 7.20 10.11
N ARG A 142 -10.17 7.17 9.27
CA ARG A 142 -8.94 7.95 9.46
C ARG A 142 -8.85 9.10 8.46
N PHE A 143 -8.52 10.30 8.94
CA PHE A 143 -8.20 11.44 8.08
C PHE A 143 -6.71 11.73 8.14
N HIS A 144 -6.00 11.50 7.03
CA HIS A 144 -4.56 11.71 6.99
C HIS A 144 -4.09 12.03 5.55
N PRO A 145 -3.15 12.97 5.35
CA PRO A 145 -2.73 13.39 4.01
C PRO A 145 -1.97 12.30 3.24
N LEU A 146 -1.26 11.41 3.95
CA LEU A 146 -0.47 10.31 3.35
C LEU A 146 -1.23 8.97 3.35
N LEU A 147 -2.56 8.99 3.47
CA LEU A 147 -3.33 7.75 3.51
C LEU A 147 -3.38 7.09 2.13
N GLU A 148 -2.90 5.85 2.03
CA GLU A 148 -2.98 5.01 0.83
C GLU A 148 -3.98 3.87 0.99
N VAL A 149 -4.43 3.29 -0.14
CA VAL A 149 -5.39 2.18 -0.14
C VAL A 149 -4.88 0.96 0.64
N ASN A 150 -3.59 0.64 0.51
CA ASN A 150 -2.97 -0.50 1.20
C ASN A 150 -2.97 -0.32 2.72
N ASP A 151 -2.83 0.92 3.21
CA ASP A 151 -2.91 1.21 4.65
C ASP A 151 -4.31 0.85 5.17
N VAL A 152 -5.35 1.26 4.43
CA VAL A 152 -6.74 1.01 4.82
C VAL A 152 -7.05 -0.49 4.77
N ILE A 153 -6.54 -1.21 3.77
CA ILE A 153 -6.68 -2.68 3.68
C ILE A 153 -5.99 -3.34 4.89
N ALA A 154 -4.73 -3.00 5.17
CA ALA A 154 -3.99 -3.53 6.31
C ALA A 154 -4.70 -3.29 7.65
N LEU A 155 -5.19 -2.07 7.85
CA LEU A 155 -5.94 -1.71 9.06
C LEU A 155 -7.28 -2.45 9.15
N SER A 156 -7.98 -2.69 8.03
CA SER A 156 -9.24 -3.44 8.02
C SER A 156 -9.06 -4.92 8.36
N ALA A 157 -7.96 -5.53 7.91
CA ALA A 157 -7.57 -6.87 8.28
C ALA A 157 -7.23 -6.97 9.78
N ASN A 158 -6.45 -6.00 10.29
CA ASN A 158 -6.17 -5.92 11.72
C ASN A 158 -7.44 -5.77 12.57
N MET A 159 -8.48 -5.07 12.08
CA MET A 159 -9.78 -5.03 12.77
C MET A 159 -10.47 -6.40 12.78
N THR A 160 -10.35 -7.20 11.73
CA THR A 160 -10.88 -8.57 11.69
C THR A 160 -10.19 -9.43 12.74
N PHE A 161 -8.87 -9.40 12.81
CA PHE A 161 -8.13 -10.22 13.77
C PHE A 161 -8.33 -9.74 15.20
N LYS A 162 -8.32 -8.43 15.45
CA LYS A 162 -8.56 -7.85 16.78
C LYS A 162 -9.93 -8.24 17.33
N THR A 163 -10.99 -8.11 16.51
CA THR A 163 -12.35 -8.49 16.93
C THR A 163 -12.47 -9.99 17.14
N ALA A 164 -11.78 -10.80 16.32
CA ALA A 164 -11.77 -12.25 16.48
C ALA A 164 -11.08 -12.69 17.77
N VAL A 165 -9.93 -12.11 18.11
CA VAL A 165 -9.17 -12.38 19.35
C VAL A 165 -9.95 -11.93 20.58
N ALA A 166 -10.65 -10.78 20.50
CA ALA A 166 -11.53 -10.30 21.57
C ALA A 166 -12.87 -11.05 21.66
N ASN A 167 -13.08 -12.07 20.82
CA ASN A 167 -14.30 -12.85 20.70
C ASN A 167 -15.59 -12.01 20.51
N LEU A 168 -15.49 -10.93 19.74
CA LEU A 168 -16.65 -10.09 19.40
C LEU A 168 -17.36 -10.61 18.14
N PRO A 169 -18.69 -10.46 18.03
CA PRO A 169 -19.47 -10.88 16.84
C PRO A 169 -19.36 -9.83 15.72
N PHE A 170 -18.14 -9.40 15.40
CA PHE A 170 -17.87 -8.41 14.37
C PHE A 170 -16.86 -8.92 13.35
N GLY A 171 -17.03 -8.47 12.12
CA GLY A 171 -16.01 -8.50 11.10
C GLY A 171 -15.03 -7.32 11.20
N GLY A 172 -14.16 -7.19 10.21
CA GLY A 172 -13.23 -6.06 10.11
C GLY A 172 -13.54 -5.15 8.94
N SER A 173 -13.68 -3.86 9.22
CA SER A 173 -13.68 -2.80 8.22
C SER A 173 -12.69 -1.71 8.59
N LYS A 174 -12.35 -0.86 7.62
CA LYS A 174 -11.70 0.42 7.88
C LYS A 174 -12.10 1.39 6.80
N GLY A 175 -12.15 2.67 7.15
CA GLY A 175 -12.24 3.70 6.14
C GLY A 175 -11.26 4.82 6.39
N GLY A 176 -11.19 5.72 5.43
CA GLY A 176 -10.42 6.94 5.60
C GLY A 176 -10.48 7.82 4.38
N VAL A 177 -10.06 9.06 4.57
CA VAL A 177 -10.03 10.08 3.53
C VAL A 177 -8.61 10.66 3.50
N ARG A 178 -8.07 10.80 2.29
CA ARG A 178 -6.78 11.43 2.06
C ARG A 178 -6.95 12.94 2.16
N CYS A 179 -6.84 13.47 3.37
CA CYS A 179 -6.98 14.90 3.64
C CYS A 179 -6.19 15.30 4.88
N ASP A 180 -5.75 16.55 4.97
CA ASP A 180 -5.12 17.11 6.16
C ASP A 180 -6.13 17.92 6.99
N PRO A 181 -6.64 17.37 8.11
CA PRO A 181 -7.59 18.06 8.97
C PRO A 181 -7.01 19.25 9.72
N THR A 182 -5.68 19.40 9.78
CA THR A 182 -5.04 20.55 10.44
C THR A 182 -4.99 21.78 9.53
N ALA A 183 -5.04 21.58 8.21
CA ALA A 183 -5.07 22.63 7.21
C ALA A 183 -6.48 23.08 6.81
N MET A 184 -7.52 22.41 7.33
CA MET A 184 -8.92 22.67 7.00
C MET A 184 -9.67 23.38 8.12
N SER A 185 -10.64 24.20 7.75
CA SER A 185 -11.59 24.76 8.71
C SER A 185 -12.56 23.68 9.23
N ILE A 186 -13.20 23.96 10.35
CA ILE A 186 -14.22 23.06 10.93
C ILE A 186 -15.36 22.83 9.93
N HIS A 187 -15.75 23.87 9.17
CA HIS A 187 -16.83 23.79 8.20
C HIS A 187 -16.43 23.01 6.93
N GLU A 188 -15.17 23.12 6.52
CA GLU A 188 -14.64 22.28 5.43
C GLU A 188 -14.59 20.82 5.85
N LEU A 189 -14.09 20.54 7.06
CA LEU A 189 -14.06 19.19 7.62
C LEU A 189 -15.45 18.57 7.74
N GLU A 190 -16.44 19.36 8.17
CA GLU A 190 -17.85 18.94 8.19
C GLU A 190 -18.33 18.56 6.79
N ARG A 191 -18.11 19.42 5.78
CA ARG A 191 -18.52 19.16 4.39
C ARG A 191 -17.85 17.90 3.83
N VAL A 192 -16.54 17.70 4.07
CA VAL A 192 -15.82 16.46 3.71
C VAL A 192 -16.47 15.25 4.36
N THR A 193 -16.73 15.32 5.66
CA THR A 193 -17.32 14.21 6.43
C THR A 193 -18.72 13.85 5.92
N ARG A 194 -19.57 14.84 5.70
CA ARG A 194 -20.93 14.65 5.20
C ARG A 194 -20.92 14.06 3.80
N ARG A 195 -20.11 14.62 2.88
CA ARG A 195 -20.01 14.11 1.51
C ARG A 195 -19.47 12.68 1.50
N TYR A 196 -18.42 12.41 2.26
CA TYR A 196 -17.88 11.06 2.41
C TYR A 196 -18.96 10.07 2.91
N THR A 197 -19.74 10.47 3.91
CA THR A 197 -20.82 9.64 4.47
C THR A 197 -21.88 9.30 3.42
N VAL A 198 -22.26 10.26 2.57
CA VAL A 198 -23.21 10.02 1.46
C VAL A 198 -22.68 8.95 0.51
N GLU A 199 -21.41 9.03 0.12
CA GLU A 199 -20.80 8.08 -0.83
C GLU A 199 -20.72 6.66 -0.26
N ILE A 200 -20.47 6.51 1.05
CA ILE A 200 -20.37 5.19 1.69
C ILE A 200 -21.68 4.70 2.32
N ALA A 201 -22.75 5.51 2.30
CA ALA A 201 -24.03 5.22 2.95
C ALA A 201 -24.63 3.83 2.61
N PRO A 202 -24.52 3.31 1.36
CA PRO A 202 -25.03 1.98 1.03
C PRO A 202 -24.35 0.83 1.79
N LEU A 203 -23.14 1.05 2.31
CA LEU A 203 -22.40 0.07 3.09
C LEU A 203 -22.68 0.16 4.58
N LEU A 204 -23.06 1.35 5.05
CA LEU A 204 -23.26 1.61 6.48
C LEU A 204 -24.53 0.94 6.98
N GLY A 205 -24.60 0.66 8.28
CA GLY A 205 -25.81 0.18 8.93
C GLY A 205 -25.51 -0.55 10.23
N PRO A 206 -26.47 -0.62 11.16
CA PRO A 206 -26.29 -1.34 12.43
C PRO A 206 -25.88 -2.80 12.22
N ASP A 207 -26.52 -3.44 11.24
CA ASP A 207 -26.35 -4.86 10.92
C ASP A 207 -25.37 -5.11 9.77
N LEU A 208 -24.78 -4.04 9.22
CA LEU A 208 -23.90 -4.11 8.04
C LEU A 208 -22.48 -3.64 8.35
N ASP A 209 -22.32 -2.37 8.69
CA ASP A 209 -21.02 -1.76 8.93
C ASP A 209 -21.16 -0.56 9.86
N VAL A 210 -20.46 -0.63 11.00
CA VAL A 210 -20.52 0.38 12.05
C VAL A 210 -19.18 1.11 12.12
N PRO A 211 -19.11 2.40 11.71
CA PRO A 211 -17.90 3.19 11.77
C PRO A 211 -17.50 3.55 13.22
N ALA A 212 -16.30 4.10 13.38
CA ALA A 212 -15.75 4.53 14.66
C ALA A 212 -14.75 5.68 14.42
N PRO A 213 -14.35 6.40 15.49
CA PRO A 213 -13.22 7.31 15.40
C PRO A 213 -11.89 6.54 15.21
N ASP A 214 -10.92 7.23 14.62
CA ASP A 214 -9.52 6.86 14.44
C ASP A 214 -8.66 8.16 14.46
N VAL A 215 -7.44 8.11 13.93
CA VAL A 215 -6.54 9.26 13.82
C VAL A 215 -7.24 10.41 13.10
N ASN A 216 -7.24 11.56 13.77
CA ASN A 216 -7.86 12.81 13.35
C ASN A 216 -9.38 12.77 13.09
N THR A 217 -10.08 11.79 13.67
CA THR A 217 -11.54 11.80 13.75
C THR A 217 -11.98 11.67 15.21
N ASP A 218 -12.96 12.47 15.60
CA ASP A 218 -13.44 12.61 16.98
C ASP A 218 -14.94 12.32 17.08
N GLY A 219 -15.53 12.53 18.27
CA GLY A 219 -16.97 12.37 18.47
C GLY A 219 -17.82 13.32 17.62
N ARG A 220 -17.27 14.48 17.22
CA ARG A 220 -17.95 15.45 16.36
C ARG A 220 -18.03 14.94 14.91
N VAL A 221 -16.95 14.34 14.39
CA VAL A 221 -16.99 13.67 13.08
C VAL A 221 -18.03 12.54 13.08
N MET A 222 -18.09 11.77 14.17
CA MET A 222 -19.12 10.71 14.31
C MET A 222 -20.54 11.28 14.39
N ALA A 223 -20.73 12.43 15.05
CA ALA A 223 -22.03 13.11 15.11
C ALA A 223 -22.50 13.55 13.72
N TRP A 224 -21.64 14.16 12.91
CA TRP A 224 -21.96 14.55 11.54
C TRP A 224 -22.25 13.34 10.63
N LEU A 225 -21.51 12.25 10.83
CA LEU A 225 -21.75 11.00 10.11
C LEU A 225 -23.14 10.44 10.46
N MET A 226 -23.48 10.36 11.74
CA MET A 226 -24.78 9.86 12.19
C MET A 226 -25.93 10.75 11.70
N ASP A 227 -25.79 12.06 11.81
CA ASP A 227 -26.76 13.04 11.32
C ASP A 227 -27.01 12.87 9.80
N THR A 228 -25.94 12.81 9.02
CA THR A 228 -26.03 12.62 7.56
C THR A 228 -26.66 11.28 7.19
N LEU A 229 -26.27 10.20 7.88
CA LEU A 229 -26.84 8.87 7.63
C LEU A 229 -28.34 8.85 7.95
N SER A 230 -28.76 9.50 9.04
CA SER A 230 -30.16 9.60 9.46
C SER A 230 -30.99 10.41 8.46
N MET A 231 -30.43 11.50 7.92
CA MET A 231 -31.08 12.28 6.86
C MET A 231 -31.28 11.48 5.58
N ILE A 232 -30.28 10.69 5.16
CA ILE A 232 -30.37 9.84 3.95
C ILE A 232 -31.45 8.77 4.10
N ARG A 233 -31.59 8.21 5.31
CA ARG A 233 -32.54 7.13 5.61
C ARG A 233 -33.95 7.61 5.97
N GLY A 234 -34.21 8.92 5.91
CA GLY A 234 -35.54 9.47 6.14
C GLY A 234 -35.98 9.53 7.60
N GLY A 235 -35.04 9.61 8.55
CA GLY A 235 -35.36 9.82 9.97
C GLY A 235 -35.84 8.58 10.74
N GLU A 236 -35.93 7.41 10.11
CA GLU A 236 -35.95 6.14 10.84
C GLU A 236 -34.55 5.88 11.41
N LEU A 237 -34.34 6.43 12.62
CA LEU A 237 -33.32 5.93 13.53
C LEU A 237 -33.74 4.52 13.94
N LEU A 238 -33.08 3.52 13.36
CA LEU A 238 -32.97 2.12 13.83
C LEU A 238 -34.28 1.46 14.30
#